data_AF-A0A0M7B7Z4-F1
#
_entry.id   AF-A0A0M7B7Z4-F1
#
_cell.length_a   1.000
_cell.length_b   1.000
_cell.length_c   1.000
_cell.angle_alpha   90.00
_cell.angle_beta   90.00
_cell.angle_gamma   90.00
#
_symmetry.space_group_name_H-M   'P 1'
#
loop_
_entity.id
_entity.type
_entity.pdbx_description
1 polymer ?
#
loop_
_entity_poly.entity_id
_entity_poly.type
_entity_poly.pdbx_seq_one_letter_code
_entity_poly.pdbx_strand_id
1 'polypeptide(L)'
;MCLGDAVAPEIPDDVFECAILLRRNILDLTTKGGSEQEYKLARVKLMQDGTSKRHLPEFVRHSPDADSLKMALSNVASGEGAWVLRRDHVEEPCKPFLSFLERAEVLRTRQSPPAFPDMTCRRCRSFGRRLWNGGQRTRTVR
;
A
#
# COMPACT_ATOMS: atom_id res chain seq x y z
N MET A 1 -18.34 -10.46 34.00
CA MET A 1 -18.26 -9.11 33.39
C MET A 1 -17.81 -9.32 31.97
N CYS A 2 -18.65 -9.00 30.98
CA CYS A 2 -18.34 -9.20 29.56
C CYS A 2 -17.23 -8.21 29.18
N LEU A 3 -16.07 -8.72 28.78
CA LEU A 3 -15.05 -7.95 28.08
C LEU A 3 -15.73 -7.49 26.79
N GLY A 4 -16.08 -6.20 26.73
CA GLY A 4 -16.55 -5.61 25.49
C GLY A 4 -15.51 -5.93 24.43
N ASP A 5 -15.92 -6.63 23.38
CA ASP A 5 -15.17 -6.83 22.17
C ASP A 5 -14.61 -5.47 21.74
N ALA A 6 -13.34 -5.21 22.11
CA ALA A 6 -12.54 -4.24 21.40
C ALA A 6 -12.44 -4.83 20.01
N VAL A 7 -13.39 -4.47 19.15
CA VAL A 7 -13.43 -4.83 17.75
C VAL A 7 -12.03 -4.54 17.25
N ALA A 8 -11.24 -5.60 17.06
CA ALA A 8 -9.89 -5.46 16.57
C ALA A 8 -10.03 -4.63 15.29
N PRO A 9 -9.32 -3.51 15.15
CA PRO A 9 -9.47 -2.67 13.98
C PRO A 9 -9.31 -3.55 12.74
N GLU A 10 -10.39 -3.69 11.97
CA GLU A 10 -10.41 -4.54 10.77
C GLU A 10 -9.52 -3.88 9.73
N ILE A 11 -8.28 -4.35 9.64
CA ILE A 11 -7.32 -3.79 8.70
C ILE A 11 -7.42 -4.59 7.41
N PRO A 12 -7.69 -3.91 6.28
CA PRO A 12 -7.75 -4.56 4.99
C PRO A 12 -6.49 -5.36 4.69
N ASP A 13 -6.66 -6.50 4.03
CA ASP A 13 -5.54 -7.30 3.52
C ASP A 13 -4.83 -6.66 2.34
N ASP A 14 -5.58 -5.89 1.57
CA ASP A 14 -5.05 -5.16 0.43
C ASP A 14 -4.24 -3.92 0.84
N VAL A 15 -3.01 -3.85 0.32
CA VAL A 15 -2.06 -2.75 0.54
C VAL A 15 -2.65 -1.40 0.11
N PHE A 16 -3.44 -1.40 -0.97
CA PHE A 16 -4.10 -0.20 -1.48
C PHE A 16 -5.21 0.30 -0.54
N GLU A 17 -6.07 -0.60 -0.08
CA GLU A 17 -7.12 -0.26 0.89
C GLU A 17 -6.52 0.17 2.23
N CYS A 18 -5.46 -0.49 2.67
CA CYS A 18 -4.68 -0.10 3.85
C CYS A 18 -4.09 1.32 3.72
N ALA A 19 -3.60 1.70 2.53
CA ALA A 19 -3.12 3.06 2.26
C ALA A 19 -4.24 4.11 2.28
N ILE A 20 -5.42 3.77 1.77
CA ILE A 20 -6.61 4.65 1.83
C ILE A 20 -7.06 4.83 3.28
N LEU A 21 -7.13 3.74 4.04
CA LEU A 21 -7.49 3.74 5.45
C LEU A 21 -6.51 4.56 6.27
N LEU A 22 -5.20 4.40 6.03
CA LEU A 22 -4.17 5.23 6.66
C LEU A 22 -4.42 6.72 6.37
N ARG A 23 -4.60 7.11 5.10
CA ARG A 23 -4.85 8.51 4.74
C ARG A 23 -6.07 9.07 5.46
N ARG A 24 -7.20 8.34 5.41
CA ARG A 24 -8.45 8.74 6.06
C ARG A 24 -8.24 8.92 7.57
N ASN A 25 -7.59 7.95 8.21
CA ASN A 25 -7.35 8.01 9.64
C ASN A 25 -6.43 9.16 10.04
N ILE A 26 -5.43 9.52 9.22
CA ILE A 26 -4.58 10.71 9.47
C ILE A 26 -5.40 12.01 9.44
N LEU A 27 -6.36 12.10 8.51
CA LEU A 27 -7.30 13.23 8.46
C LEU A 27 -8.23 13.21 9.69
N ASP A 28 -8.77 12.05 10.04
CA ASP A 28 -9.65 11.94 11.20
C ASP A 28 -8.91 12.22 12.53
N LEU A 29 -7.63 11.86 12.63
CA LEU A 29 -6.76 12.16 13.78
C LEU A 29 -6.57 13.65 14.00
N THR A 30 -6.69 14.45 12.94
CA THR A 30 -6.48 15.89 13.01
C THR A 30 -7.81 16.65 13.29
N THR A 31 -8.98 16.01 13.17
CA THR A 31 -10.32 16.58 13.47
C THR A 31 -10.97 16.08 14.77
N LYS A 32 -10.41 15.03 15.42
CA LYS A 32 -10.87 14.32 16.65
C LYS A 32 -11.59 12.97 16.44
N GLY A 33 -11.61 12.41 15.23
CA GLY A 33 -12.27 11.13 14.93
C GLY A 33 -11.34 9.91 14.77
N GLY A 34 -10.02 10.12 14.67
CA GLY A 34 -9.09 9.06 14.30
C GLY A 34 -8.68 8.13 15.45
N SER A 35 -8.43 6.87 15.13
CA SER A 35 -7.94 5.85 16.07
C SER A 35 -6.43 5.66 15.96
N GLU A 36 -5.72 5.74 17.07
CA GLU A 36 -4.26 5.54 17.09
C GLU A 36 -3.87 4.09 16.74
N GLN A 37 -4.65 3.11 17.18
CA GLN A 37 -4.37 1.70 16.90
C GLN A 37 -4.44 1.40 15.40
N GLU A 38 -5.44 1.94 14.71
CA GLU A 38 -5.60 1.81 13.26
C GLU A 38 -4.40 2.41 12.52
N TYR A 39 -3.90 3.57 12.97
CA TYR A 39 -2.75 4.23 12.37
C TYR A 39 -1.49 3.35 12.51
N LYS A 40 -1.23 2.87 13.72
CA LYS A 40 -0.04 2.05 14.02
C LYS A 40 -0.01 0.79 13.17
N LEU A 41 -1.11 0.07 13.13
CA LEU A 41 -1.17 -1.20 12.43
C LEU A 41 -1.14 -1.03 10.90
N ALA A 42 -1.84 -0.03 10.35
CA ALA A 42 -1.77 0.30 8.92
C ALA A 42 -0.33 0.68 8.52
N ARG A 43 0.36 1.48 9.34
CA ARG A 43 1.78 1.82 9.14
C ARG A 43 2.66 0.58 9.12
N VAL A 44 2.49 -0.35 10.06
CA VAL A 44 3.29 -1.59 10.12
C VAL A 44 3.14 -2.38 8.83
N LYS A 45 1.91 -2.56 8.34
CA LYS A 45 1.63 -3.28 7.09
C LYS A 45 2.31 -2.62 5.89
N LEU A 46 2.17 -1.29 5.76
CA LEU A 46 2.79 -0.53 4.66
C LEU A 46 4.32 -0.45 4.75
N MET A 47 4.90 -0.58 5.95
CA MET A 47 6.35 -0.64 6.13
C MET A 47 6.96 -2.02 5.87
N GLN A 48 6.16 -3.09 6.01
CA GLN A 48 6.58 -4.45 5.64
C GLN A 48 6.76 -4.57 4.12
N ASP A 49 5.95 -3.87 3.33
CA ASP A 49 6.11 -3.78 1.88
C ASP A 49 7.27 -2.87 1.49
N GLY A 50 8.37 -3.47 1.01
CA GLY A 50 9.58 -2.76 0.61
C GLY A 50 9.39 -1.77 -0.54
N THR A 51 8.40 -2.00 -1.41
CA THR A 51 8.02 -1.09 -2.52
C THR A 51 7.23 0.10 -1.99
N SER A 52 6.22 -0.15 -1.16
CA SER A 52 5.39 0.87 -0.51
C SER A 52 6.21 1.80 0.37
N LYS A 53 7.17 1.25 1.13
CA LYS A 53 8.06 2.01 2.02
C LYS A 53 8.81 3.16 1.33
N ARG A 54 9.18 3.00 0.06
CA ARG A 54 9.93 4.03 -0.70
C ARG A 54 9.06 5.21 -1.11
N HIS A 55 7.77 4.96 -1.31
CA HIS A 55 6.81 5.95 -1.76
C HIS A 55 5.95 6.51 -0.61
N LEU A 56 6.09 5.99 0.61
CA LEU A 56 5.43 6.54 1.78
C LEU A 56 5.89 7.97 2.09
N PRO A 57 4.97 8.86 2.48
CA PRO A 57 5.30 10.21 2.94
C PRO A 57 6.26 10.18 4.13
N GLU A 58 7.14 11.17 4.20
CA GLU A 58 8.18 11.27 5.23
C GLU A 58 7.58 11.34 6.63
N PHE A 59 6.50 12.10 6.84
CA PHE A 59 5.82 12.16 8.14
C PHE A 59 5.30 10.80 8.60
N VAL A 60 4.78 9.93 7.72
CA VAL A 60 4.35 8.57 8.10
C VAL A 60 5.55 7.70 8.48
N ARG A 61 6.68 7.89 7.80
CA ARG A 61 7.90 7.13 8.08
C ARG A 61 8.51 7.50 9.43
N HIS A 62 8.53 8.79 9.76
CA HIS A 62 9.18 9.31 10.98
C HIS A 62 8.26 9.40 12.20
N SER A 63 6.93 9.38 12.04
CA SER A 63 5.99 9.42 13.16
C SER A 63 5.48 8.01 13.51
N PRO A 64 5.99 7.38 14.58
CA PRO A 64 5.53 6.06 15.02
C PRO A 64 4.13 6.10 15.66
N ASP A 65 3.78 7.22 16.30
CA ASP A 65 2.54 7.39 17.06
C ASP A 65 1.69 8.53 16.49
N ALA A 66 0.38 8.48 16.78
CA ALA A 66 -0.57 9.51 16.38
C ALA A 66 -0.24 10.88 16.96
N ASP A 67 0.29 10.94 18.19
CA ASP A 67 0.68 12.21 18.82
C ASP A 67 1.92 12.83 18.16
N SER A 68 2.90 11.99 17.78
CA SER A 68 4.06 12.45 17.01
C SER A 68 3.64 13.02 15.65
N LEU A 69 2.66 12.39 15.01
CA LEU A 69 2.10 12.87 13.75
C LEU A 69 1.35 14.20 13.95
N LYS A 70 0.53 14.31 15.00
CA LYS A 70 -0.16 15.57 15.33
C LYS A 70 0.83 16.70 15.62
N MET A 71 1.93 16.42 16.31
CA MET A 71 2.99 17.42 16.52
C MET A 71 3.63 17.83 15.21
N ALA A 72 3.99 16.88 14.35
CA ALA A 72 4.54 17.18 13.03
C ALA A 72 3.59 18.05 12.19
N LEU A 73 2.30 17.77 12.20
CA LEU A 73 1.28 18.55 11.47
C LEU A 73 1.00 19.90 12.12
N SER A 74 1.10 20.01 13.44
CA SER A 74 0.94 21.28 14.15
C SER A 74 2.10 22.24 13.90
N ASN A 75 3.30 21.71 13.66
CA ASN A 75 4.47 22.51 13.25
C ASN A 75 4.30 23.14 11.86
N VAL A 76 3.53 22.51 10.95
CA VAL A 76 3.32 23.03 9.59
C VAL A 76 2.44 24.27 9.59
N ALA A 77 1.36 24.25 10.36
CA ALA A 77 0.47 25.40 10.47
C ALA A 77 -0.23 25.38 11.83
N SER A 78 -0.20 26.49 12.55
CA SER A 78 -0.87 26.69 13.83
C SER A 78 -1.86 27.85 13.71
N GLY A 79 -3.12 27.65 14.13
CA GLY A 79 -4.17 28.66 14.06
C GLY A 79 -5.55 28.11 13.69
N GLU A 80 -6.57 28.94 13.87
CA GLU A 80 -7.94 28.64 13.46
C GLU A 80 -8.02 28.66 11.91
N GLY A 81 -8.47 27.58 11.29
CA GLY A 81 -8.44 27.42 9.81
C GLY A 81 -7.16 26.80 9.25
N ALA A 82 -6.09 26.64 10.06
CA ALA A 82 -4.86 25.95 9.66
C ALA A 82 -5.08 24.46 9.30
N TRP A 83 -6.22 23.90 9.69
CA TRP A 83 -6.68 22.56 9.31
C TRP A 83 -6.62 22.31 7.79
N VAL A 84 -7.05 23.27 6.98
CA VAL A 84 -7.07 23.12 5.52
C VAL A 84 -5.65 22.96 4.97
N LEU A 85 -4.71 23.77 5.47
CA LEU A 85 -3.30 23.70 5.10
C LEU A 85 -2.66 22.37 5.54
N ARG A 86 -3.01 21.86 6.72
CA ARG A 86 -2.55 20.54 7.19
C ARG A 86 -3.09 19.41 6.34
N ARG A 87 -4.36 19.47 5.95
CA ARG A 87 -4.98 18.48 5.05
C ARG A 87 -4.29 18.48 3.71
N ASP A 88 -4.09 19.65 3.11
CA ASP A 88 -3.45 19.76 1.80
C ASP A 88 -1.99 19.25 1.87
N HIS A 89 -1.28 19.55 2.97
CA HIS A 89 0.06 19.02 3.25
C HIS A 89 0.10 17.49 3.42
N VAL A 90 -0.98 16.86 3.88
CA VAL A 90 -1.11 15.39 3.94
C VAL A 90 -1.48 14.82 2.56
N GLU A 91 -2.39 15.47 1.85
CA GLU A 91 -2.89 14.98 0.56
C GLU A 91 -1.84 15.04 -0.55
N GLU A 92 -1.06 16.12 -0.63
CA GLU A 92 -0.02 16.31 -1.65
C GLU A 92 0.95 15.13 -1.76
N PRO A 93 1.61 14.66 -0.67
CA PRO A 93 2.51 13.51 -0.72
C PRO A 93 1.77 12.16 -0.75
N CYS A 94 0.51 12.09 -0.33
CA CYS A 94 -0.28 10.86 -0.45
C CYS A 94 -0.76 10.59 -1.88
N LYS A 95 -0.97 11.63 -2.71
CA LYS A 95 -1.37 11.50 -4.13
C LYS A 95 -0.44 10.61 -4.97
N PRO A 96 0.89 10.84 -5.03
CA PRO A 96 1.80 10.01 -5.80
C PRO A 96 1.90 8.58 -5.24
N PHE A 97 1.78 8.41 -3.92
CA PHE A 97 1.78 7.11 -3.27
C PHE A 97 0.57 6.26 -3.67
N LEU A 98 -0.64 6.82 -3.60
CA LEU A 98 -1.87 6.13 -3.99
C LEU A 98 -1.88 5.83 -5.49
N SER A 99 -1.43 6.77 -6.31
CA SER A 99 -1.32 6.56 -7.77
C SER A 99 -0.34 5.43 -8.12
N PHE A 100 0.72 5.25 -7.34
CA PHE A 100 1.66 4.14 -7.50
C PHE A 100 1.00 2.80 -7.15
N LEU A 101 0.29 2.74 -6.02
CA LEU A 101 -0.40 1.52 -5.59
C LEU A 101 -1.53 1.12 -6.52
N GLU A 102 -2.31 2.08 -7.04
CA GLU A 102 -3.35 1.84 -8.03
C GLU A 102 -2.77 1.22 -9.31
N ARG A 103 -1.64 1.73 -9.80
CA ARG A 103 -0.95 1.13 -10.95
C ARG A 103 -0.38 -0.24 -10.65
N ALA A 104 0.17 -0.45 -9.44
CA ALA A 104 0.70 -1.74 -9.03
C ALA A 104 -0.41 -2.80 -8.95
N GLU A 105 -1.60 -2.42 -8.53
CA GLU A 105 -2.79 -3.28 -8.51
C GLU A 105 -3.25 -3.66 -9.93
N VAL A 106 -3.30 -2.69 -10.84
CA VAL A 106 -3.63 -2.94 -12.26
C VAL A 106 -2.60 -3.85 -12.94
N LEU A 107 -1.33 -3.80 -12.53
CA LEU A 107 -0.30 -4.70 -13.05
C LEU A 107 -0.42 -6.11 -12.45
N ARG A 108 -0.81 -6.26 -11.18
CA ARG A 108 -1.06 -7.56 -10.55
C ARG A 108 -2.20 -8.31 -11.22
N THR A 109 -3.32 -7.64 -11.51
CA THR A 109 -4.47 -8.23 -12.20
C THR A 109 -4.16 -8.67 -13.63
N ARG A 110 -3.16 -8.07 -14.30
CA ARG A 110 -2.70 -8.47 -15.64
C ARG A 110 -1.68 -9.61 -15.66
N GLN A 111 -1.07 -9.95 -14.51
CA GLN A 111 -0.07 -11.02 -14.40
C GLN A 111 -0.63 -12.35 -13.88
N SER A 112 -1.92 -12.43 -13.54
CA SER A 112 -2.56 -13.75 -13.38
C SER A 112 -2.60 -14.43 -14.74
N PRO A 113 -1.81 -15.49 -15.00
CA PRO A 113 -2.08 -16.32 -16.17
C PRO A 113 -3.53 -16.81 -16.04
N PRO A 114 -4.31 -16.88 -17.15
CA PRO A 114 -5.60 -17.53 -17.07
C PRO A 114 -5.38 -18.89 -16.42
N ALA A 115 -6.13 -19.19 -15.36
CA ALA A 115 -6.15 -20.50 -14.77
C ALA A 115 -6.43 -21.48 -15.91
N PHE A 116 -5.39 -22.15 -16.39
CA PHE A 116 -5.55 -23.19 -17.39
C PHE A 116 -6.46 -24.22 -16.72
N PRO A 117 -7.70 -24.41 -17.20
CA PRO A 117 -8.54 -25.45 -16.64
C PRO A 117 -7.76 -26.74 -16.79
N ASP A 118 -7.65 -27.45 -15.66
CA ASP A 118 -6.94 -28.70 -15.47
C ASP A 118 -7.15 -29.62 -16.68
N MET A 119 -6.24 -29.55 -17.65
CA MET A 119 -6.26 -30.38 -18.85
C MET A 119 -5.72 -31.73 -18.45
N THR A 120 -6.53 -32.47 -17.71
CA THR A 120 -6.47 -33.93 -17.58
C THR A 120 -6.89 -34.60 -18.89
N CYS A 121 -6.42 -34.10 -20.04
CA CYS A 121 -6.56 -34.79 -21.31
C CYS A 121 -5.29 -35.62 -21.56
N ARG A 122 -5.37 -36.93 -21.31
CA ARG A 122 -4.30 -37.92 -21.54
C ARG A 122 -3.79 -37.99 -23.00
N ARG A 123 -4.27 -37.14 -23.92
CA ARG A 123 -4.04 -37.29 -25.37
C ARG A 123 -3.01 -36.33 -26.00
N CYS A 124 -2.38 -35.43 -25.24
CA CYS A 124 -1.40 -34.48 -25.78
C CYS A 124 0.08 -34.80 -25.48
N ARG A 125 0.45 -36.07 -25.25
CA ARG A 125 1.84 -36.46 -24.92
C ARG A 125 2.85 -36.44 -26.09
N SER A 126 2.47 -35.97 -27.28
CA SER A 126 3.29 -36.16 -28.49
C SER A 126 3.77 -34.89 -29.21
N PHE A 127 3.32 -33.68 -28.84
CA PHE A 127 3.62 -32.47 -29.64
C PHE A 127 4.50 -31.39 -28.95
N GLY A 128 4.72 -31.46 -27.64
CA GLY A 128 5.33 -30.38 -26.86
C GLY A 128 6.84 -30.51 -26.60
N ARG A 129 7.67 -30.92 -27.57
CA ARG A 129 9.13 -31.06 -27.34
C ARG A 129 10.04 -30.46 -28.43
N ARG A 130 9.57 -29.47 -29.19
CA ARG A 130 10.35 -28.91 -30.31
C ARG A 130 10.41 -27.38 -30.44
N LEU A 131 10.11 -26.61 -29.38
CA LEU A 131 10.14 -25.14 -29.43
C LEU A 131 10.81 -24.46 -28.21
N TRP A 132 11.74 -25.14 -27.53
CA TRP A 132 12.60 -24.49 -26.53
C TRP A 132 14.07 -24.82 -26.80
N ASN A 133 14.59 -24.33 -27.93
CA ASN A 133 16.02 -24.19 -28.12
C ASN A 133 16.27 -23.13 -29.20
N GLY A 134 16.58 -21.92 -28.76
CA GLY A 134 16.95 -20.85 -29.67
C GLY A 134 17.16 -19.53 -28.96
N GLY A 135 18.41 -19.21 -28.63
CA GLY A 135 18.79 -17.81 -28.44
C GLY A 135 19.86 -17.46 -27.41
N GLN A 136 20.93 -18.25 -27.23
CA GLN A 136 22.17 -17.66 -26.75
C GLN A 136 22.83 -16.91 -27.92
N ARG A 137 22.88 -15.58 -27.86
CA ARG A 137 23.76 -14.76 -28.69
C ARG A 137 24.63 -13.89 -27.79
N THR A 138 25.78 -14.43 -27.43
CA THR A 138 26.94 -13.67 -26.99
C THR A 138 27.42 -12.83 -28.17
N ARG A 139 27.53 -11.51 -27.98
CA ARG A 139 28.08 -10.59 -28.97
C ARG A 139 29.34 -9.98 -28.38
N THR A 140 30.47 -10.67 -28.59
CA THR A 140 31.81 -10.13 -28.38
C THR A 140 32.15 -9.34 -29.64
N VAL A 141 32.31 -8.02 -29.52
CA VAL A 141 32.80 -7.15 -30.59
C VAL A 141 34.26 -6.84 -30.26
N ARG A 142 35.12 -7.09 -31.24
CA ARG A 142 36.55 -6.76 -31.26
C ARG A 142 36.76 -5.29 -31.54
#